data_AF-A0A4Z0C7E6-F1
#
_entry.id   AF-A0A4Z0C7E6-F1
#
_cell.length_a   1.000
_cell.length_b   1.000
_cell.length_c   1.000
_cell.angle_alpha   90.00
_cell.angle_beta   90.00
_cell.angle_gamma   90.00
#
_symmetry.space_group_name_H-M   'P 1'
#
loop_
_entity.id
_entity.type
_entity.pdbx_description
1 polymer ?
#
loop_
_entity_poly.entity_id
_entity_poly.type
_entity_poly.pdbx_seq_one_letter_code
_entity_poly.pdbx_strand_id
1 'polypeptide(L)'
;MPFPALDDLLALATQEGRVCPKQHAWTALYELLPDVRHDTYGFIPAPPLVAEFWDRTGDEDKRERLREHLAWAVAHGAAAKVHAWLALMPADAWHREGA
;
A
#
# COMPACT_ATOMS: atom_id res chain seq x y z
N MET A 1 -4.49 2.63 -23.29
CA MET A 1 -4.56 3.21 -21.94
C MET A 1 -3.21 3.00 -21.29
N PRO A 2 -2.44 4.03 -20.93
CA PRO A 2 -1.24 3.84 -20.15
C PRO A 2 -1.63 3.24 -18.79
N PHE A 3 -0.90 2.23 -18.33
CA PHE A 3 -1.04 1.74 -16.96
C PHE A 3 -0.49 2.82 -16.01
N PRO A 4 -1.13 3.05 -14.85
CA PRO A 4 -0.63 4.04 -13.90
C PRO A 4 0.78 3.66 -13.45
N ALA A 5 1.68 4.63 -13.45
CA ALA A 5 3.04 4.43 -12.97
C ALA A 5 3.05 4.40 -11.44
N LEU A 6 4.18 3.98 -10.86
CA LEU A 6 4.37 4.02 -9.41
C LEU A 6 4.17 5.44 -8.86
N ASP A 7 4.62 6.46 -9.61
CA ASP A 7 4.49 7.86 -9.22
C ASP A 7 3.01 8.30 -9.12
N ASP A 8 2.16 7.88 -10.06
CA ASP A 8 0.71 8.15 -10.02
C ASP A 8 0.05 7.53 -8.77
N LEU A 9 0.40 6.28 -8.46
CA LEU A 9 -0.11 5.58 -7.27
C LEU A 9 0.36 6.25 -5.98
N LEU A 10 1.63 6.66 -5.92
CA LEU A 10 2.19 7.35 -4.77
C LEU A 10 1.55 8.73 -4.58
N ALA A 11 1.38 9.50 -5.64
CA ALA A 11 0.73 10.81 -5.59
C ALA A 11 -0.71 10.70 -5.05
N LEU A 12 -1.44 9.66 -5.44
CA LEU A 12 -2.79 9.38 -4.92
C LEU A 12 -2.75 8.93 -3.45
N ALA A 13 -1.76 8.12 -3.08
CA ALA A 13 -1.61 7.58 -1.73
C ALA A 13 -1.07 8.60 -0.72
N THR A 14 -0.41 9.67 -1.16
CA THR A 14 0.12 10.75 -0.30
C THR A 14 -0.73 12.01 -0.31
N GLN A 15 -1.83 12.03 -1.08
CA GLN A 15 -2.71 13.19 -1.19
C GLN A 15 -3.24 13.60 0.19
N GLU A 16 -3.35 14.90 0.46
CA GLU A 16 -3.91 15.44 1.72
C GLU A 16 -3.19 14.96 2.99
N GLY A 17 -1.87 14.70 2.93
CA GLY A 17 -1.08 14.28 4.09
C GLY A 17 -1.31 12.83 4.51
N ARG A 18 -1.85 12.01 3.61
CA ARG A 18 -1.98 10.56 3.81
C ARG A 18 -0.58 9.93 3.86
N VAL A 19 -0.37 9.06 4.84
CA VAL A 19 0.87 8.30 5.01
C VAL A 19 0.70 6.90 4.45
N CYS A 20 -0.35 6.21 4.91
CA CYS A 20 -0.68 4.86 4.47
C CYS A 20 -2.15 4.52 4.72
N PRO A 21 -2.71 3.48 4.10
CA PRO A 21 -4.03 2.95 4.47
C PRO A 21 -4.03 2.45 5.91
N LYS A 22 -5.15 2.61 6.63
CA LYS A 22 -5.36 1.96 7.94
C LYS A 22 -5.31 0.43 7.79
N GLN A 23 -4.98 -0.26 8.88
CA GLN A 23 -4.74 -1.72 8.89
C GLN A 23 -5.76 -2.54 8.07
N HIS A 24 -7.07 -2.34 8.26
CA HIS A 24 -8.10 -3.10 7.53
C HIS A 24 -8.06 -2.84 6.01
N ALA A 25 -7.90 -1.59 5.61
CA ALA A 25 -7.78 -1.21 4.22
C ALA A 25 -6.46 -1.71 3.61
N TRP A 26 -5.36 -1.65 4.37
CA TRP A 26 -4.07 -2.11 3.87
C TRP A 26 -4.04 -3.62 3.63
N THR A 27 -4.68 -4.41 4.49
CA THR A 27 -4.86 -5.85 4.24
C THR A 27 -5.60 -6.10 2.93
N ALA A 28 -6.70 -5.39 2.69
CA ALA A 28 -7.46 -5.52 1.45
C ALA A 28 -6.62 -5.13 0.21
N LEU A 29 -5.78 -4.09 0.31
CA LEU A 29 -4.84 -3.73 -0.77
C LEU A 29 -3.82 -4.85 -1.02
N TYR A 30 -3.29 -5.47 0.03
CA TYR A 30 -2.33 -6.56 -0.09
C TYR A 30 -2.94 -7.79 -0.77
N GLU A 31 -4.21 -8.12 -0.48
CA GLU A 31 -4.94 -9.20 -1.14
C GLU A 31 -5.20 -8.94 -2.64
N LEU A 32 -5.09 -7.69 -3.10
CA LEU A 32 -5.18 -7.36 -4.53
C LEU A 32 -3.87 -7.60 -5.28
N LEU A 33 -2.74 -7.77 -4.58
CA LEU A 33 -1.45 -7.97 -5.21
C LEU A 33 -1.37 -9.37 -5.83
N PRO A 34 -1.04 -9.48 -7.13
CA PRO A 34 -0.82 -10.76 -7.78
C PRO A 34 0.57 -11.30 -7.45
N ASP A 35 0.73 -12.61 -7.64
CA ASP A 35 2.01 -13.32 -7.51
C ASP A 35 2.71 -13.14 -6.15
N VAL A 36 1.96 -12.90 -5.07
CA VAL A 36 2.56 -12.86 -3.72
C VAL A 36 3.22 -14.20 -3.44
N ARG A 37 4.54 -14.18 -3.33
CA ARG A 37 5.34 -15.40 -3.15
C ARG A 37 5.49 -15.66 -1.67
N HIS A 38 5.49 -16.93 -1.30
CA HIS A 38 5.87 -17.38 0.03
C HIS A 38 7.10 -18.26 -0.12
N ASP A 39 8.24 -17.78 0.36
CA ASP A 39 9.50 -18.52 0.36
C ASP A 39 9.92 -18.89 1.80
N THR A 40 11.13 -19.43 1.97
CA THR A 40 11.65 -19.81 3.28
C THR A 40 11.87 -18.61 4.23
N TYR A 41 11.96 -17.39 3.69
CA TYR A 41 12.21 -16.15 4.42
C TYR A 41 10.94 -15.33 4.66
N GLY A 42 9.81 -15.67 4.03
CA GLY A 42 8.50 -15.11 4.30
C GLY A 42 7.69 -14.81 3.04
N PHE A 43 6.79 -13.82 3.13
CA PHE A 43 6.04 -13.34 1.97
C PHE A 43 6.80 -12.25 1.23
N ILE A 44 6.76 -12.27 -0.11
CA ILE A 44 7.33 -11.25 -0.98
C ILE A 44 6.21 -10.74 -1.91
N PRO A 45 5.80 -9.46 -1.80
CA PRO A 45 6.34 -8.45 -0.89
C PRO A 45 5.93 -8.75 0.56
N ALA A 46 6.68 -8.22 1.52
CA ALA A 46 6.41 -8.41 2.94
C ALA A 46 4.98 -7.96 3.27
N PRO A 47 4.29 -8.62 4.22
CA PRO A 47 2.91 -8.26 4.52
C PRO A 47 2.82 -6.82 5.09
N PRO A 48 1.62 -6.20 5.01
CA PRO A 48 1.39 -4.91 5.62
C PRO A 48 1.67 -4.98 7.12
N LEU A 49 2.17 -3.87 7.66
CA LEU A 49 2.45 -3.72 9.08
C LEU A 49 1.12 -3.63 9.84
N VAL A 50 0.55 -4.78 10.18
CA VAL A 50 -0.72 -4.87 10.92
C VAL A 50 -0.47 -5.24 12.39
N ALA A 51 -1.35 -4.75 13.26
CA ALA A 51 -1.41 -5.03 14.69
C ALA A 51 -0.18 -4.51 15.44
N GLU A 52 0.54 -5.33 16.19
CA GLU A 52 1.63 -4.89 17.09
C GLU A 52 2.78 -4.16 16.39
N PHE A 53 2.95 -4.34 15.08
CA PHE A 53 3.96 -3.62 14.31
C PHE A 53 3.48 -2.22 13.91
N TRP A 54 2.17 -1.96 13.84
CA TRP A 54 1.63 -0.66 13.44
C TRP A 54 1.99 0.46 14.42
N ASP A 55 1.85 0.22 15.72
CA ASP A 55 2.15 1.22 16.76
C ASP A 55 3.65 1.41 17.01
N ARG A 56 4.47 0.44 16.60
CA ARG A 56 5.93 0.46 16.79
C ARG A 56 6.68 1.03 15.60
N THR A 57 6.02 1.18 14.46
CA THR A 57 6.63 1.63 13.22
C THR A 57 6.26 3.07 12.93
N GLY A 58 7.27 3.91 12.67
CA GLY A 58 7.08 5.32 12.35
C GLY A 58 6.35 5.52 11.01
N ASP A 59 5.85 6.74 10.79
CA ASP A 59 5.13 7.10 9.57
C ASP A 59 6.01 6.94 8.31
N GLU A 60 7.32 7.20 8.40
CA GLU A 60 8.27 7.02 7.29
C GLU A 60 8.40 5.56 6.85
N ASP A 61 8.62 4.63 7.79
CA ASP A 61 8.68 3.20 7.51
C ASP A 61 7.36 2.64 6.95
N LYS A 62 6.21 3.14 7.45
CA LYS A 62 4.89 2.79 6.89
C LYS A 62 4.76 3.25 5.44
N ARG A 63 5.25 4.46 5.14
CA ARG A 63 5.23 5.03 3.78
C ARG A 63 6.12 4.21 2.84
N GLU A 64 7.30 3.79 3.29
CA GLU A 64 8.20 2.91 2.54
C GLU A 64 7.55 1.54 2.27
N ARG A 65 6.95 0.90 3.27
CA ARG A 65 6.27 -0.38 3.08
C ARG A 65 5.11 -0.28 2.08
N LEU A 66 4.34 0.82 2.12
CA LEU A 66 3.30 1.05 1.12
C LEU A 66 3.89 1.20 -0.28
N ARG A 67 4.98 1.96 -0.42
CA ARG A 67 5.69 2.13 -1.69
C ARG A 67 6.16 0.78 -2.25
N GLU A 68 6.69 -0.12 -1.44
CA GLU A 68 7.07 -1.47 -1.86
C GLU A 68 5.87 -2.23 -2.46
N HIS A 69 4.70 -2.18 -1.82
CA HIS A 69 3.49 -2.84 -2.32
C HIS A 69 3.00 -2.23 -3.63
N LEU A 70 3.02 -0.91 -3.75
CA LEU A 70 2.63 -0.21 -4.98
C LEU A 70 3.61 -0.54 -6.12
N ALA A 71 4.91 -0.56 -5.83
CA ALA A 71 5.93 -0.95 -6.79
C ALA A 71 5.74 -2.40 -7.25
N TRP A 72 5.40 -3.30 -6.33
CA TRP A 72 5.05 -4.68 -6.66
C TRP A 72 3.83 -4.76 -7.59
N ALA A 73 2.77 -4.02 -7.28
CA ALA A 73 1.57 -3.97 -8.13
C ALA A 73 1.90 -3.49 -9.55
N VAL A 74 2.79 -2.50 -9.69
CA VAL A 74 3.26 -2.01 -11.00
C VAL A 74 4.06 -3.07 -11.73
N ALA A 75 5.04 -3.68 -11.07
CA ALA A 75 5.90 -4.70 -11.66
C ALA A 75 5.12 -5.94 -12.14
N HIS A 76 4.02 -6.28 -11.46
CA HIS A 76 3.21 -7.46 -11.75
C HIS A 76 1.90 -7.15 -12.49
N GLY A 77 1.75 -5.94 -13.04
CA GLY A 77 0.63 -5.56 -13.90
C GLY A 77 -0.72 -5.34 -13.18
N ALA A 78 -0.73 -5.22 -11.85
CA ALA A 78 -1.91 -4.88 -11.05
C ALA A 78 -2.09 -3.37 -10.78
N ALA A 79 -1.23 -2.51 -11.34
CA ALA A 79 -1.26 -1.07 -11.13
C ALA A 79 -2.65 -0.44 -11.33
N ALA A 80 -3.34 -0.80 -12.42
CA ALA A 80 -4.66 -0.25 -12.73
C ALA A 80 -5.72 -0.63 -11.68
N LYS A 81 -5.67 -1.87 -11.17
CA LYS A 81 -6.59 -2.38 -10.16
C LYS A 81 -6.35 -1.68 -8.82
N VAL A 82 -5.07 -1.53 -8.44
CA VAL A 82 -4.68 -0.83 -7.21
C VAL A 82 -5.03 0.66 -7.30
N HIS A 83 -4.78 1.32 -8.43
CA HIS A 83 -5.15 2.71 -8.63
C HIS A 83 -6.66 2.94 -8.46
N ALA A 84 -7.49 2.13 -9.13
CA ALA A 84 -8.95 2.21 -9.00
C ALA A 84 -9.40 1.99 -7.55
N TRP A 85 -8.76 1.07 -6.84
CA TRP A 85 -9.08 0.79 -5.45
C TRP A 85 -8.69 1.94 -4.51
N LEU A 86 -7.48 2.52 -4.66
CA LEU A 86 -7.04 3.70 -3.90
C LEU A 86 -7.94 4.92 -4.15
N ALA A 87 -8.41 5.10 -5.40
CA ALA A 87 -9.29 6.21 -5.76
C ALA A 87 -10.69 6.10 -5.14
N LEU A 88 -11.14 4.87 -4.83
CA LEU A 88 -12.43 4.61 -4.19
C LEU A 88 -12.35 4.62 -2.65
N MET A 89 -11.15 4.67 -2.07
CA MET A 89 -11.00 4.64 -0.61
C MET A 89 -11.53 5.93 0.05
N PRO A 90 -12.35 5.81 1.10
CA PRO A 90 -12.77 6.97 1.87
C PRO A 90 -11.61 7.56 2.66
N ALA A 91 -11.64 8.88 2.89
CA ALA A 91 -10.57 9.61 3.61
C ALA A 91 -10.35 9.13 5.07
N ASP A 92 -11.33 8.46 5.67
CA ASP A 92 -11.19 7.85 7.00
C ASP A 92 -10.42 6.52 6.96
N ALA A 93 -10.35 5.84 5.82
CA ALA A 93 -9.57 4.61 5.68
C ALA A 93 -8.06 4.86 5.57
N TRP A 94 -7.61 6.12 5.68
CA TRP A 94 -6.22 6.52 5.60
C TRP A 94 -5.68 6.98 6.95
N HIS A 95 -4.47 6.54 7.26
CA HIS A 95 -3.63 7.10 8.31
C HIS A 95 -2.93 8.36 7.79
N ARG A 96 -2.88 9.39 8.63
CA ARG A 96 -2.28 10.69 8.30
C ARG A 96 -1.16 10.97 9.28
N GLU A 97 -0.21 11.78 8.84
CA GLU A 97 0.94 12.16 9.67
C GLU A 97 0.44 12.89 10.93
N GLY A 98 0.82 12.38 12.10
CA GLY A 98 0.42 12.93 13.40
C GLY A 98 -1.02 12.65 13.86
N ALA A 99 -1.72 11.69 13.23
CA ALA A 99 -3.07 11.25 13.62
C ALA A 99 -3.08 10.03 14.57
#